data_AF-A0A497C3J1-F1
#
_entry.id   AF-A0A497C3J1-F1
#
_cell.length_a   1.000
_cell.length_b   1.000
_cell.length_c   1.000
_cell.angle_alpha   90.00
_cell.angle_beta   90.00
_cell.angle_gamma   90.00
#
_symmetry.space_group_name_H-M   'P 1'
#
loop_
_entity.id
_entity.type
_entity.pdbx_description
1 polymer ?
#
loop_
_entity_poly.entity_id
_entity_poly.type
_entity_poly.pdbx_seq_one_letter_code
_entity_poly.pdbx_strand_id
1 'polypeptide(L)' 'NEDISQRQNHVRELAEEFEAVFVPFQSALDEIVSGGVSAERLLEDGVHPTKRGHCLLADCWIERVLGSN' A
#
# COMPACT_ATOMS: atom_id res chain seq x y z
N ASN A 1 -6.83 12.95 -3.19
CA ASN A 1 -7.85 13.25 -2.16
C ASN A 1 -7.09 13.68 -0.92
N GLU A 2 -7.15 14.97 -0.57
CA GLU A 2 -6.31 15.54 0.51
C GLU A 2 -6.53 14.87 1.87
N ASP A 3 -7.77 14.43 2.18
CA ASP A 3 -8.08 13.72 3.43
C ASP A 3 -7.33 12.38 3.54
N ILE A 4 -7.24 11.61 2.44
CA ILE A 4 -6.51 10.33 2.44
C ILE A 4 -5.01 10.55 2.63
N SER A 5 -4.42 11.53 1.94
CA SER A 5 -3.00 11.83 2.08
C SER A 5 -2.64 12.32 3.50
N GLN A 6 -3.51 13.12 4.12
CA GLN A 6 -3.33 13.52 5.52
C GLN A 6 -3.36 12.31 6.46
N ARG A 7 -4.33 11.39 6.30
CA ARG A 7 -4.39 10.16 7.11
C ARG A 7 -3.17 9.27 6.91
N GLN A 8 -2.70 9.12 5.68
CA GLN A 8 -1.49 8.36 5.36
C GLN A 8 -0.25 8.93 6.10
N ASN A 9 -0.13 10.26 6.14
CA ASN A 9 0.96 10.92 6.87
C ASN A 9 0.85 10.68 8.38
N HIS A 10 -0.34 10.87 8.98
CA HIS A 10 -0.53 10.61 10.41
C HIS A 10 -0.23 9.13 10.78
N VAL A 11 -0.64 8.17 9.94
CA VAL A 11 -0.34 6.75 10.19
C VAL A 11 1.17 6.47 10.13
N ARG A 12 1.92 7.17 9.26
CA ARG A 12 3.37 7.07 9.20
C ARG A 12 4.03 7.66 10.45
N GLU A 13 3.61 8.87 10.86
CA GLU A 13 4.10 9.53 12.07
C GLU A 13 3.85 8.67 13.32
N LEU A 14 2.67 8.09 13.45
CA LEU A 14 2.35 7.17 14.55
C LEU A 14 3.19 5.90 14.50
N ALA A 15 3.45 5.34 13.32
CA ALA A 15 4.31 4.16 13.22
C ALA A 15 5.75 4.48 13.69
N GLU A 16 6.26 5.66 13.35
CA GLU A 16 7.57 6.14 13.82
C GLU A 16 7.57 6.40 15.34
N GLU A 17 6.54 7.08 15.87
CA GLU A 17 6.42 7.40 17.31
C GLU A 17 6.39 6.15 18.19
N PHE A 18 5.69 5.11 17.76
CA PHE A 18 5.48 3.89 18.54
C PHE A 18 6.42 2.74 18.16
N GLU A 19 7.47 3.01 17.37
CA GLU A 19 8.40 1.99 16.86
C GLU A 19 7.68 0.79 16.19
N ALA A 20 6.57 1.07 15.51
CA ALA A 20 5.76 0.08 14.84
C ALA A 20 6.19 -0.10 13.37
N VAL A 21 5.90 -1.28 12.81
CA VAL A 21 6.15 -1.54 11.39
C VAL A 21 5.17 -0.76 10.52
N PHE A 22 5.68 0.17 9.72
CA PHE A 22 4.92 0.84 8.66
C PHE A 22 4.90 -0.01 7.37
N VAL A 23 3.69 -0.31 6.87
CA VAL A 23 3.47 -1.04 5.62
C VAL A 23 2.99 -0.09 4.51
N PRO A 24 3.80 0.21 3.49
CA PRO A 24 3.56 1.30 2.53
C PRO A 24 2.69 0.87 1.34
N PHE A 25 1.44 0.42 1.58
CA PHE A 25 0.55 -0.10 0.53
C PHE A 25 0.31 0.85 -0.64
N GLN A 26 0.16 2.16 -0.38
CA GLN A 26 -0.02 3.15 -1.44
C GLN A 26 1.18 3.15 -2.39
N SER A 27 2.41 3.16 -1.84
CA SER A 27 3.63 3.17 -2.65
C SER A 27 3.78 1.88 -3.46
N ALA A 28 3.42 0.72 -2.90
CA ALA A 28 3.44 -0.55 -3.64
C ALA A 28 2.46 -0.54 -4.83
N LEU A 29 1.27 0.03 -4.66
CA LEU A 29 0.30 0.20 -5.75
C LEU A 29 0.80 1.19 -6.80
N ASP A 30 1.29 2.36 -6.36
CA ASP A 30 1.77 3.44 -7.22
C ASP A 30 2.94 3.00 -8.10
N GLU A 31 3.84 2.17 -7.57
CA GLU A 31 4.97 1.60 -8.33
C GLU A 31 4.48 0.73 -9.50
N ILE A 32 3.52 -0.16 -9.23
CA ILE A 32 2.96 -1.04 -10.25
C ILE A 32 2.19 -0.25 -11.32
N VAL A 33 1.46 0.80 -10.91
CA VAL A 33 0.78 1.70 -11.85
C VAL A 33 1.79 2.48 -12.70
N SER A 34 2.85 2.99 -12.07
CA SER A 34 3.96 3.68 -12.76
C SER A 34 4.67 2.77 -13.76
N GLY A 35 4.67 1.46 -13.52
CA GLY A 35 5.15 0.41 -14.44
C GLY A 35 4.21 0.10 -15.61
N GLY A 36 3.07 0.78 -15.74
CA GLY A 36 2.15 0.66 -16.88
C GLY A 36 0.96 -0.28 -16.66
N VAL A 37 0.74 -0.78 -15.44
CA VAL A 37 -0.48 -1.52 -15.11
C VAL A 37 -1.60 -0.52 -14.81
N SER A 38 -2.76 -0.65 -15.48
CA SER A 38 -3.89 0.23 -15.17
C SER A 38 -4.39 0.01 -13.73
N ALA A 39 -4.80 1.09 -13.07
CA ALA A 39 -5.28 1.07 -11.70
C ALA A 39 -6.51 0.15 -11.54
N GLU A 40 -7.39 0.09 -12.54
CA GLU A 40 -8.60 -0.73 -12.55
C GLU A 40 -8.31 -2.23 -12.49
N ARG A 41 -7.12 -2.66 -12.94
CA ARG A 41 -6.66 -4.06 -12.79
C ARG A 41 -6.32 -4.41 -11.35
N LEU A 42 -6.04 -3.41 -10.53
CA LEU A 42 -5.68 -3.56 -9.12
C LEU A 42 -6.88 -3.26 -8.22
N LEU A 43 -7.67 -2.23 -8.54
CA LEU A 43 -8.88 -1.81 -7.83
C LEU A 43 -9.98 -1.51 -8.85
N GLU A 44 -10.92 -2.42 -9.06
CA GLU A 44 -11.93 -2.32 -10.14
C GLU A 44 -12.82 -1.07 -10.00
N ASP A 45 -13.19 -0.72 -8.78
CA ASP A 45 -14.00 0.46 -8.45
C ASP A 45 -13.19 1.63 -7.87
N GLY A 46 -11.85 1.51 -7.90
CA GLY A 46 -10.93 2.49 -7.31
C GLY A 46 -10.84 2.46 -5.78
N VAL A 47 -11.51 1.53 -5.09
CA VAL A 47 -11.50 1.40 -3.62
C VAL A 47 -11.12 -0.02 -3.18
N HIS A 48 -11.76 -1.04 -3.74
CA HIS A 48 -11.59 -2.43 -3.32
C HIS A 48 -10.59 -3.16 -4.21
N PRO A 49 -9.55 -3.80 -3.62
CA PRO A 49 -8.59 -4.55 -4.42
C PRO A 49 -9.22 -5.74 -5.13
N THR A 50 -8.83 -5.95 -6.39
CA THR A 50 -9.07 -7.20 -7.10
C THR A 50 -8.22 -8.32 -6.50
N LYS A 51 -8.37 -9.56 -6.98
CA LYS A 51 -7.46 -10.65 -6.63
C LYS A 51 -5.98 -10.27 -6.85
N ARG A 52 -5.67 -9.58 -7.95
CA ARG A 52 -4.30 -9.13 -8.24
C ARG A 52 -3.84 -8.05 -7.26
N GLY A 53 -4.72 -7.10 -6.94
CA GLY A 53 -4.45 -6.08 -5.93
C GLY A 53 -4.16 -6.71 -4.56
N HIS A 54 -4.99 -7.66 -4.12
CA HIS A 54 -4.76 -8.37 -2.86
C HIS A 54 -3.43 -9.13 -2.82
N CYS A 55 -3.02 -9.80 -3.91
CA CYS A 55 -1.70 -10.45 -3.95
C CYS A 55 -0.56 -9.45 -3.74
N LEU A 56 -0.60 -8.31 -4.43
CA LEU A 56 0.42 -7.26 -4.28
C LEU A 56 0.49 -6.72 -2.85
N LEU A 57 -0.66 -6.46 -2.23
CA LEU A 57 -0.72 -5.99 -0.84
C LEU A 57 -0.21 -7.06 0.13
N ALA A 58 -0.49 -8.34 -0.12
CA ALA A 58 0.03 -9.44 0.68
C ALA A 58 1.56 -9.53 0.58
N ASP A 59 2.13 -9.42 -0.62
CA ASP A 59 3.58 -9.43 -0.83
C ASP A 59 4.26 -8.27 -0.08
N CYS A 60 3.72 -7.05 -0.20
CA CYS A 60 4.19 -5.88 0.52
C CYS A 60 4.13 -6.07 2.04
N TRP A 61 3.06 -6.67 2.56
CA TRP A 61 2.93 -6.94 3.99
C TRP A 61 3.96 -7.96 4.47
N ILE A 62 4.13 -9.06 3.74
CA ILE A 62 5.08 -10.13 4.06
C ILE A 62 6.50 -9.56 4.11
N GLU A 63 6.91 -8.81 3.09
CA GLU A 63 8.23 -8.19 3.02
C GLU A 63 8.49 -7.26 4.22
N ARG A 64 7.50 -6.43 4.59
CA ARG A 64 7.67 -5.43 5.64
C ARG A 64 7.59 -6.00 7.06
N VAL A 65 6.75 -7.00 7.29
CA VAL A 65 6.47 -7.54 8.63
C VAL A 65 7.31 -8.77 8.93
N LEU A 66 7.55 -9.64 7.95
CA LEU A 66 8.31 -10.88 8.13
C LEU A 66 9.77 -10.75 7.66
N GLY A 67 10.08 -9.73 6.85
CA GLY A 67 11.40 -9.53 6.25
C GLY A 67 11.56 -10.29 4.94
N SER A 68 12.45 -9.80 4.07
CA SER A 68 12.87 -10.51 2.87
C SER A 68 13.81 -11.66 3.26
N ASN A 69 13.62 -12.85 2.65
CA ASN A 69 14.63 -13.91 2.68
C ASN A 69 15.89 -13.50 1.91
#